data_AF-A0A1V4E0Q6-F1
#
_entry.id   AF-A0A1V4E0Q6-F1
#
_cell.length_a   1.000
_cell.length_b   1.000
_cell.length_c   1.000
_cell.angle_alpha   90.00
_cell.angle_beta   90.00
_cell.angle_gamma   90.00
#
_symmetry.space_group_name_H-M   'P 1'
#
loop_
_entity.id
_entity.type
_entity.pdbx_description
1 polymer ?
#
loop_
_entity_poly.entity_id
_entity_poly.type
_entity_poly.pdbx_seq_one_letter_code
_entity_poly.pdbx_strand_id
1 'polypeptide(L)'
;MDLLVDAPEIRIAVTGPRMLIEQLILVTTLSPFDGCTAPRLQELADTLEGSIHCGLVGVQPARIEVASNRSGVLLQIDLGPASMYQSELALRTKTGETLRALISRLLSDDPGRPFFAGLFAVPATGHLEHQHPSGDEPPHPGHDHQGGGHSHGHP
;
A
#
# COMPACT_ATOMS: atom_id res chain seq x y z
N MET A 1 -9.07 9.35 -6.38
CA MET A 1 -10.40 9.66 -5.81
C MET A 1 -10.33 10.97 -5.06
N ASP A 2 -11.29 11.87 -5.24
CA ASP A 2 -11.34 13.15 -4.51
C ASP A 2 -11.74 12.91 -3.04
N LEU A 3 -10.99 13.48 -2.11
CA LEU A 3 -11.27 13.41 -0.67
C LEU A 3 -11.99 14.66 -0.14
N LEU A 4 -12.09 15.71 -0.96
CA LEU A 4 -12.85 16.91 -0.65
C LEU A 4 -14.33 16.68 -0.92
N VAL A 5 -14.88 15.65 -0.27
CA VAL A 5 -16.28 15.29 -0.30
C VAL A 5 -16.92 15.60 1.05
N ASP A 6 -18.16 16.06 1.01
CA ASP A 6 -18.95 16.36 2.20
C ASP A 6 -19.61 15.11 2.75
N ALA A 7 -18.78 14.10 3.02
CA ALA A 7 -19.18 12.82 3.58
C ALA A 7 -18.32 12.46 4.80
N PRO A 8 -18.90 11.86 5.86
CA PRO A 8 -18.15 11.36 7.01
C PRO A 8 -17.43 10.04 6.72
N GLU A 9 -17.87 9.31 5.68
CA GLU A 9 -17.32 8.04 5.22
C GLU A 9 -17.26 8.05 3.69
N ILE A 10 -16.17 7.52 3.13
CA ILE A 10 -16.07 7.16 1.72
C ILE A 10 -15.84 5.66 1.57
N ARG A 11 -16.37 5.11 0.49
CA ARG A 11 -16.18 3.70 0.13
C ARG A 11 -15.51 3.60 -1.22
N ILE A 12 -14.44 2.82 -1.27
CA ILE A 12 -13.61 2.66 -2.46
C ILE A 12 -13.63 1.19 -2.85
N ALA A 13 -14.21 0.92 -4.02
CA ALA A 13 -14.23 -0.42 -4.59
C ALA A 13 -12.83 -0.80 -5.11
N VAL A 14 -12.22 -1.72 -4.37
CA VAL A 14 -11.06 -2.57 -4.64
C VAL A 14 -11.23 -3.57 -5.80
N THR A 15 -11.52 -3.17 -7.04
CA THR A 15 -11.83 -4.17 -8.08
C THR A 15 -10.58 -4.68 -8.81
N GLY A 16 -10.18 -5.91 -8.50
CA GLY A 16 -9.07 -6.63 -9.15
C GLY A 16 -8.18 -7.33 -8.12
N PRO A 17 -7.48 -8.41 -8.50
CA PRO A 17 -6.48 -9.01 -7.62
C PRO A 17 -5.49 -7.93 -7.18
N ARG A 18 -5.16 -7.90 -5.88
CA ARG A 18 -4.20 -6.95 -5.29
C ARG A 18 -2.80 -6.96 -5.89
N MET A 19 -2.52 -7.86 -6.84
CA MET A 19 -1.35 -7.77 -7.69
C MET A 19 -1.28 -6.46 -8.50
N LEU A 20 -2.37 -5.69 -8.62
CA LEU A 20 -2.37 -4.44 -9.39
C LEU A 20 -2.25 -3.18 -8.54
N ILE A 21 -2.66 -3.18 -7.26
CA ILE A 21 -2.63 -1.99 -6.38
C ILE A 21 -2.32 -2.44 -4.95
N GLU A 22 -1.21 -1.95 -4.41
CA GLU A 22 -0.74 -2.29 -3.07
C GLU A 22 -1.31 -1.35 -2.00
N GLN A 23 -1.29 -0.05 -2.29
CA GLN A 23 -1.62 1.01 -1.35
C GLN A 23 -2.24 2.21 -2.04
N LEU A 24 -2.93 3.03 -1.27
CA LEU A 24 -3.37 4.37 -1.67
C LEU A 24 -2.49 5.42 -1.01
N ILE A 25 -2.11 6.46 -1.76
CA ILE A 25 -1.36 7.60 -1.23
C ILE A 25 -2.20 8.87 -1.32
N LEU A 26 -2.14 9.70 -0.28
CA LEU A 26 -2.69 11.04 -0.33
C LEU A 26 -1.81 11.92 -1.24
N VAL A 27 -2.43 12.48 -2.28
CA VAL A 27 -1.84 13.48 -3.16
C VAL A 27 -2.58 14.79 -2.94
N THR A 28 -1.84 15.86 -2.69
CA THR A 28 -2.39 17.20 -2.50
C THR A 28 -1.54 18.25 -3.21
N THR A 29 -2.15 19.35 -3.61
CA THR A 29 -1.43 20.53 -4.11
C THR A 29 -0.86 21.40 -2.99
N LEU A 30 -1.17 21.09 -1.72
CA LEU A 30 -0.64 21.79 -0.55
C LEU A 30 0.79 21.36 -0.27
N SER A 31 1.64 22.34 -0.06
CA SER A 31 3.04 22.19 0.35
C SER A 31 3.20 22.43 1.86
N PRO A 32 4.39 22.16 2.43
CA PRO A 32 4.68 22.55 3.81
C PRO A 32 4.51 24.05 4.10
N PHE A 33 4.67 24.91 3.08
CA PHE A 33 4.45 26.36 3.22
C PHE A 33 2.97 26.74 3.32
N ASP A 34 2.08 25.83 2.93
CA ASP A 34 0.63 26.02 2.97
C ASP A 34 0.01 25.38 4.23
N GLY A 35 0.85 24.81 5.11
CA GLY A 35 0.45 24.12 6.33
C GLY A 35 0.47 22.59 6.24
N CYS A 36 0.75 21.99 5.08
CA CYS A 36 0.81 20.55 4.90
C CYS A 36 2.15 19.97 5.39
N THR A 37 2.30 19.89 6.71
CA THR A 37 3.53 19.46 7.38
C THR A 37 3.45 18.00 7.83
N ALA A 38 4.60 17.36 8.07
CA ALA A 38 4.64 15.97 8.55
C ALA A 38 3.85 15.72 9.85
N PRO A 39 3.92 16.60 10.88
CA PRO A 39 3.10 16.44 12.08
C PRO A 39 1.60 16.53 11.81
N ARG A 40 1.16 17.39 10.90
CA ARG A 40 -0.26 17.52 10.52
C ARG A 40 -0.74 16.35 9.67
N LEU A 41 0.12 15.79 8.82
CA LEU A 41 -0.16 14.51 8.15
C LEU A 41 -0.27 13.37 9.15
N GLN A 42 0.54 13.37 10.21
CA GLN A 42 0.44 12.38 11.28
C GLN A 42 -0.87 12.54 12.06
N GLU A 43 -1.24 13.77 12.43
CA GLU A 43 -2.52 14.06 13.06
C GLU A 43 -3.70 13.62 12.17
N LEU A 44 -3.60 13.82 10.85
CA LEU A 44 -4.58 13.31 9.90
C LEU A 44 -4.64 11.78 9.92
N ALA A 45 -3.51 11.08 9.89
CA ALA A 45 -3.48 9.62 9.98
C ALA A 45 -4.11 9.12 11.29
N ASP A 46 -3.81 9.78 12.41
CA ASP A 46 -4.31 9.40 13.74
C ASP A 46 -5.82 9.63 13.89
N THR A 47 -6.37 10.61 13.16
CA THR A 47 -7.81 10.96 13.17
C THR A 47 -8.63 10.22 12.11
N LEU A 48 -7.97 9.49 11.20
CA LEU A 48 -8.63 8.60 10.25
C LEU A 48 -8.74 7.19 10.80
N GLU A 49 -9.79 6.49 10.39
CA GLU A 49 -9.92 5.06 10.54
C GLU A 49 -10.40 4.44 9.22
N GLY A 50 -9.80 3.31 8.86
CA GLY A 50 -10.15 2.58 7.65
C GLY A 50 -10.49 1.13 7.96
N SER A 51 -11.45 0.57 7.23
CA SER A 51 -11.77 -0.85 7.24
C SER A 51 -11.79 -1.42 5.83
N ILE A 52 -11.17 -2.58 5.65
CA ILE A 52 -11.15 -3.34 4.41
C ILE A 52 -12.14 -4.48 4.56
N HIS A 53 -13.17 -4.48 3.74
CA HIS A 53 -14.17 -5.53 3.67
C HIS A 53 -13.79 -6.49 2.55
N CYS A 54 -13.43 -7.73 2.90
CA CYS A 54 -13.16 -8.79 1.93
C CYS A 54 -14.12 -9.95 2.16
N GLY A 55 -14.79 -10.42 1.10
CA GLY A 55 -15.79 -11.49 1.21
C GLY A 55 -15.24 -12.81 1.77
N LEU A 56 -13.94 -13.09 1.61
CA LEU A 56 -13.29 -14.32 2.08
C LEU A 56 -12.66 -14.20 3.46
N VAL A 57 -12.19 -13.02 3.85
CA VAL A 57 -11.37 -12.80 5.07
C VAL A 57 -12.12 -11.96 6.12
N GLY A 58 -13.32 -11.48 5.80
CA GLY A 58 -14.12 -10.62 6.66
C GLY A 58 -13.65 -9.16 6.62
N VAL A 59 -13.86 -8.46 7.73
CA VAL A 59 -13.51 -7.04 7.88
C VAL A 59 -12.21 -6.92 8.65
N GLN A 60 -11.25 -6.18 8.11
CA GLN A 60 -9.95 -5.92 8.73
C GLN A 60 -9.69 -4.41 8.84
N PRO A 61 -8.98 -3.94 9.88
CA PRO A 61 -8.54 -2.55 9.92
C PRO A 61 -7.54 -2.28 8.79
N ALA A 62 -7.70 -1.15 8.11
CA ALA A 62 -6.70 -0.64 7.18
C ALA A 62 -5.57 0.03 7.95
N ARG A 63 -4.33 -0.29 7.58
CA ARG A 63 -3.16 0.38 8.14
C ARG A 63 -3.02 1.73 7.45
N ILE A 64 -2.99 2.80 8.26
CA ILE A 64 -2.83 4.19 7.79
C ILE A 64 -1.54 4.72 8.39
N GLU A 65 -0.59 5.12 7.57
CA GLU A 65 0.74 5.50 8.02
C GLU A 65 1.27 6.74 7.31
N VAL A 66 2.16 7.45 7.99
CA VAL A 66 2.93 8.53 7.40
C VAL A 66 4.33 8.01 7.09
N ALA A 67 4.60 7.84 5.80
CA ALA A 67 5.91 7.41 5.31
C ALA A 67 6.74 8.61 4.87
N SER A 68 8.04 8.57 5.18
CA SER A 68 9.02 9.54 4.71
C SER A 68 9.87 8.92 3.60
N ASN A 69 9.99 9.61 2.47
CA ASN A 69 10.85 9.23 1.36
C ASN A 69 11.67 10.43 0.86
N ARG A 70 12.49 10.20 -0.17
CA ARG A 70 13.35 11.25 -0.75
C ARG A 70 12.57 12.43 -1.35
N SER A 71 11.30 12.21 -1.70
CA SER A 71 10.40 13.21 -2.29
C SER A 71 9.54 13.94 -1.25
N GLY A 72 9.62 13.54 0.03
CA GLY A 72 8.89 14.18 1.13
C GLY A 72 8.16 13.18 2.01
N VAL A 73 7.07 13.66 2.63
CA VAL A 73 6.25 12.90 3.58
C VAL A 73 4.89 12.64 2.95
N LEU A 74 4.43 11.39 3.03
CA LEU A 74 3.20 10.91 2.39
C LEU A 74 2.33 10.21 3.42
N LEU A 75 1.02 10.40 3.34
CA LEU A 75 0.06 9.53 4.03
C LEU A 75 -0.27 8.35 3.10
N GLN A 76 -0.09 7.13 3.61
CA GLN A 76 -0.31 5.86 2.95
C GLN A 76 -1.46 5.11 3.63
N ILE A 77 -2.28 4.43 2.84
CA ILE A 77 -3.34 3.55 3.32
C ILE A 77 -3.12 2.20 2.65
N ASP A 78 -2.72 1.22 3.45
CA ASP A 78 -2.56 -0.14 2.98
C ASP A 78 -3.94 -0.69 2.62
N LEU A 79 -3.99 -1.38 1.49
CA LEU A 79 -5.18 -2.11 1.16
C LEU A 79 -5.19 -3.44 1.95
N GLY A 80 -4.06 -4.00 2.37
CA GLY A 80 -3.97 -5.27 3.14
C GLY A 80 -3.32 -6.41 2.31
N PRO A 81 -3.25 -7.66 2.78
CA PRO A 81 -2.48 -8.73 2.13
C PRO A 81 -2.85 -9.01 0.66
N ALA A 82 -1.84 -9.41 -0.12
CA ALA A 82 -1.91 -9.67 -1.56
C ALA A 82 -2.91 -10.79 -1.96
N SER A 83 -3.29 -11.66 -1.03
CA SER A 83 -4.24 -12.76 -1.26
C SER A 83 -5.70 -12.32 -1.40
N MET A 84 -6.02 -11.03 -1.21
CA MET A 84 -7.38 -10.50 -1.37
C MET A 84 -7.69 -10.13 -2.84
N TYR A 85 -8.75 -10.72 -3.39
CA TYR A 85 -9.15 -10.55 -4.81
C TYR A 85 -10.16 -9.43 -5.07
N GLN A 86 -10.98 -9.12 -4.08
CA GLN A 86 -11.97 -8.05 -4.14
C GLN A 86 -12.16 -7.51 -2.73
N SER A 87 -12.08 -6.19 -2.59
CA SER A 87 -12.25 -5.53 -1.29
C SER A 87 -13.00 -4.21 -1.42
N GLU A 88 -13.70 -3.80 -0.38
CA GLU A 88 -14.16 -2.41 -0.23
C GLU A 88 -13.33 -1.77 0.89
N LEU A 89 -12.66 -0.66 0.60
CA LEU A 89 -12.07 0.19 1.64
C LEU A 89 -13.14 1.21 2.07
N ALA A 90 -13.60 1.12 3.30
CA ALA A 90 -14.35 2.19 3.94
C ALA A 90 -13.36 3.06 4.75
N LEU A 91 -13.31 4.36 4.47
CA LEU A 91 -12.46 5.33 5.17
C LEU A 91 -13.36 6.38 5.80
N ARG A 92 -13.21 6.61 7.10
CA ARG A 92 -14.03 7.54 7.88
C ARG A 92 -13.18 8.34 8.87
N THR A 93 -13.74 9.44 9.34
CA THR A 93 -13.12 10.26 10.40
C THR A 93 -13.50 9.74 11.78
N LYS A 94 -12.57 9.75 12.73
CA LYS A 94 -12.85 9.44 14.14
C LYS A 94 -13.54 10.60 14.87
N THR A 95 -13.44 11.81 14.32
CA THR A 95 -13.96 13.05 14.92
C THR A 95 -15.43 13.30 14.61
N GLY A 96 -16.00 12.58 13.64
CA GLY A 96 -17.38 12.75 13.18
C GLY A 96 -17.58 13.92 12.20
N GLU A 97 -16.51 14.66 11.87
CA GLU A 97 -16.53 15.70 10.83
C GLU A 97 -16.42 15.08 9.42
N THR A 98 -16.75 15.83 8.36
CA THR A 98 -16.57 15.34 6.98
C THR A 98 -15.08 15.25 6.64
N LEU A 99 -14.73 14.38 5.68
CA LEU A 99 -13.34 14.30 5.19
C LEU A 99 -12.84 15.66 4.67
N ARG A 100 -13.69 16.41 3.96
CA ARG A 100 -13.37 17.78 3.55
C ARG A 100 -13.01 18.67 4.74
N ALA A 101 -13.85 18.68 5.79
CA ALA A 101 -13.64 19.52 6.96
C ALA A 101 -12.34 19.16 7.68
N LEU A 102 -12.09 17.87 7.89
CA LEU A 102 -10.88 17.35 8.55
C LEU A 102 -9.62 17.75 7.76
N ILE A 103 -9.60 17.48 6.46
CA ILE A 103 -8.45 17.75 5.60
C ILE A 103 -8.19 19.25 5.50
N SER A 104 -9.23 20.07 5.35
CA SER A 104 -9.08 21.52 5.26
C SER A 104 -8.55 22.12 6.56
N ARG A 105 -9.07 21.66 7.71
CA ARG A 105 -8.66 22.11 9.04
C ARG A 105 -7.22 21.72 9.38
N LEU A 106 -6.81 20.50 9.00
CA LEU A 106 -5.49 19.98 9.37
C LEU A 106 -4.40 20.38 8.38
N LEU A 107 -4.67 20.39 7.08
CA LEU A 107 -3.62 20.53 6.07
C LEU A 107 -3.48 21.94 5.49
N SER A 108 -4.48 22.82 5.65
CA SER A 108 -4.44 24.19 5.13
C SER A 108 -4.37 25.22 6.25
N ASP A 109 -3.45 26.17 6.14
CA ASP A 109 -3.43 27.37 7.00
C ASP A 109 -4.47 28.42 6.60
N ASP A 110 -4.99 28.35 5.37
CA ASP A 110 -6.04 29.22 4.84
C ASP A 110 -7.27 28.40 4.43
N PRO A 111 -8.38 28.43 5.20
CA PRO A 111 -9.60 27.70 4.88
C PRO A 111 -10.27 28.14 3.57
N GLY A 112 -9.98 29.35 3.09
CA GLY A 112 -10.58 29.92 1.87
C GLY A 112 -9.84 29.56 0.59
N ARG A 113 -8.63 28.99 0.69
CA ARG A 113 -7.80 28.69 -0.46
C ARG A 113 -8.27 27.40 -1.16
N PRO A 114 -8.50 27.43 -2.49
CA PRO A 114 -8.74 26.20 -3.25
C PRO A 114 -7.50 25.31 -3.28
N PHE A 115 -7.68 24.02 -3.03
CA PHE A 115 -6.65 23.00 -3.19
C PHE A 115 -7.27 21.69 -3.66
N PHE A 116 -6.41 20.76 -4.12
CA PHE A 116 -6.79 19.40 -4.42
C PHE A 116 -6.30 18.47 -3.31
N ALA A 117 -7.10 17.50 -2.89
CA ALA A 117 -6.66 16.38 -2.07
C ALA A 117 -7.35 15.11 -2.54
N GLY A 118 -6.58 14.10 -2.90
CA GLY A 118 -7.12 12.85 -3.40
C GLY A 118 -6.25 11.64 -3.10
N LEU A 119 -6.88 10.47 -3.11
CA LEU A 119 -6.18 9.19 -3.02
C LEU A 119 -5.77 8.71 -4.42
N PHE A 120 -4.48 8.43 -4.57
CA PHE A 120 -3.88 7.85 -5.77
C PHE A 120 -3.48 6.40 -5.51
N ALA A 121 -3.79 5.51 -6.45
CA ALA A 121 -3.46 4.10 -6.35
C ALA A 121 -2.01 3.84 -6.77
N VAL A 122 -1.22 3.24 -5.89
CA VAL A 122 0.15 2.81 -6.20
C VAL A 122 0.12 1.36 -6.66
N PRO A 123 0.60 1.07 -7.90
CA PRO A 123 0.64 -0.29 -8.39
C PRO A 123 1.57 -1.18 -7.57
N ALA A 124 1.17 -2.42 -7.32
CA ALA A 124 2.04 -3.37 -6.63
C ALA A 124 3.24 -3.73 -7.53
N THR A 125 4.46 -3.61 -7.01
CA THR A 125 5.68 -3.98 -7.75
C THR A 125 6.12 -5.38 -7.34
N GLY A 126 5.64 -6.41 -8.04
CA GLY A 126 6.00 -7.79 -7.73
C GLY A 126 5.08 -8.78 -8.42
N HIS A 127 5.44 -9.18 -9.63
CA HIS A 127 4.75 -10.26 -10.33
C HIS A 127 5.20 -11.60 -9.73
N LEU A 128 4.27 -12.38 -9.19
CA LEU A 128 4.49 -13.77 -8.76
C LEU A 128 4.65 -14.74 -9.94
N GLU A 129 5.00 -14.25 -11.12
CA GLU A 129 5.15 -15.08 -12.33
C GLU A 129 6.61 -15.50 -12.56
N HIS A 130 7.58 -14.97 -11.80
CA HIS A 130 9.01 -15.29 -11.97
C HIS A 130 9.83 -15.44 -10.69
N GLN A 131 9.25 -15.89 -9.58
CA GLN A 131 10.06 -16.60 -8.58
C GLN A 131 10.05 -18.08 -8.94
N HIS A 132 10.81 -18.43 -9.99
CA HIS A 132 11.40 -19.77 -9.99
C HIS A 132 12.17 -19.90 -8.68
N PRO A 133 12.03 -21.00 -7.94
CA PRO A 133 12.97 -21.27 -6.88
C PRO A 133 14.34 -21.30 -7.56
N SER A 134 15.22 -20.37 -7.20
CA SER A 134 16.64 -20.51 -7.48
C SER A 134 17.12 -21.73 -6.69
N GLY A 135 16.85 -22.91 -7.24
CA GLY A 135 17.56 -24.12 -6.92
C GLY A 135 18.96 -23.93 -7.44
N ASP A 136 19.82 -23.37 -6.61
CA ASP A 136 21.26 -23.60 -6.65
C ASP A 136 21.69 -23.83 -5.20
N GLU A 137 21.29 -24.99 -4.70
CA GLU A 137 22.03 -25.67 -3.66
C GLU A 137 23.44 -25.94 -4.24
N PRO A 138 24.53 -25.40 -3.66
CA PRO A 138 25.86 -25.73 -4.15
C PRO A 138 26.08 -27.23 -3.97
N PRO A 139 26.58 -27.97 -4.98
CA PRO A 139 26.78 -29.40 -4.83
C PRO A 139 27.82 -29.64 -3.73
N HIS A 140 27.40 -30.38 -2.70
CA HIS A 140 28.25 -30.92 -1.67
C HIS A 140 29.47 -31.64 -2.29
N PRO A 141 30.71 -31.43 -1.79
CA PRO A 141 31.84 -32.26 -2.18
C PRO A 141 31.73 -33.59 -1.43
N GLY A 142 30.92 -34.50 -1.97
CA GLY A 142 30.81 -35.88 -1.52
C GLY A 142 31.83 -36.77 -2.24
N HIS A 143 32.79 -37.26 -1.47
CA HIS A 143 33.45 -38.56 -1.60
C HIS A 143 34.15 -38.93 -2.92
N ASP A 144 35.49 -38.93 -2.84
CA ASP A 144 36.38 -39.79 -3.60
C ASP A 144 35.95 -41.27 -3.45
N HIS A 145 35.31 -41.82 -4.48
CA HIS A 145 35.23 -43.26 -4.68
C HIS A 145 35.82 -43.64 -6.04
N GLN A 146 36.91 -44.39 -5.96
CA GLN A 146 37.55 -45.16 -7.02
C GLN A 146 36.52 -45.93 -7.85
N GLY A 147 36.73 -45.98 -9.17
CA GLY A 147 35.93 -46.85 -10.04
C GLY A 147 36.16 -46.67 -11.53
N GLY A 148 37.41 -46.62 -11.97
CA GLY A 148 37.77 -46.63 -13.38
C GLY A 148 37.48 -47.99 -14.02
N GLY A 149 36.30 -48.14 -14.62
CA GLY A 149 35.94 -49.26 -15.49
C GLY A 149 36.25 -48.94 -16.95
N HIS A 150 37.46 -49.26 -17.40
CA HIS A 150 37.79 -49.38 -18.82
C HIS A 150 37.56 -50.83 -19.27
N SER A 151 36.77 -51.02 -20.32
CA SER A 151 37.05 -51.83 -21.52
C SER A 151 35.78 -52.50 -22.09
N HIS A 152 35.28 -51.93 -23.20
CA HIS A 152 34.58 -52.67 -24.23
C HIS A 152 35.48 -52.70 -25.46
N GLY A 153 35.96 -53.89 -25.83
CA GLY A 153 36.73 -54.16 -27.04
C GLY A 153 36.90 -55.66 -27.24
N HIS A 154 36.10 -56.22 -28.16
CA HIS A 154 36.16 -57.58 -28.73
C HIS A 154 37.50 -57.84 -29.47
N PRO A 155 37.87 -59.09 -29.86
CA PRO A 155 37.05 -60.31 -30.03
C PRO A 155 37.14 -61.32 -28.88
#